data_AF-A0A7R9V839-F1
#
_entry.id   AF-A0A7R9V839-F1
#
_cell.length_a   1.000
_cell.length_b   1.000
_cell.length_c   1.000
_cell.angle_alpha   90.00
_cell.angle_beta   90.00
_cell.angle_gamma   90.00
#
_symmetry.space_group_name_H-M   'P 1'
#
loop_
_entity.id
_entity.type
_entity.pdbx_description
1 polymer ?
#
loop_
_entity_poly.entity_id
_entity_poly.type
_entity_poly.pdbx_seq_one_letter_code
_entity_poly.pdbx_strand_id
1 'polypeptide(L)'
;MAAAMASSYSGSAAAHSAAPPLRPAAAAATQPTDSRLAAFLADAGVGEEGMPPEIAASITAGLSRKFETPPVAALEACLKRGMPADKARQILFYPEADDMRLYAQLLSAEPQGAGQDHPQFKVMVAALTGVYMVHCKHLDRMRPFIEAGGLNALVALLAHDNLHVVSQAMTSLLAVTREELYPWHDPPQTDDGRGPRDGPDRLMWRRMYELSRSAFIPNLLRHQPDTFPGSSHLALRLLAFYLSWLRVNFTQNQELRLSAGLLSALQEWAARPALMPEEGQLAKALADDFGRFPPAGGASAAEVALASGQVEEWEADEPLTSVVADVCHLNSYELGEAERLKEAGNRAYGDGDYGHAIELYTAALDVPVPLEAVVTEAPRRAVHHCNRAAAYLARADAPHGLSPGVFDAAGLL
;
A
#
# COMPACT_ATOMS: atom_id res chain seq x y z
N MET A 1 29.13 -36.42 55.81
CA MET A 1 27.94 -35.62 56.15
C MET A 1 26.76 -36.23 55.40
N ALA A 2 26.34 -37.43 55.84
CA ALA A 2 25.16 -37.73 56.66
C ALA A 2 23.88 -37.78 55.79
N ALA A 3 23.49 -38.95 55.26
CA ALA A 3 22.72 -40.05 55.91
C ALA A 3 21.23 -39.67 56.08
N ALA A 4 20.27 -40.22 55.32
CA ALA A 4 19.72 -41.59 55.34
C ALA A 4 18.47 -41.75 56.24
N MET A 5 17.45 -42.39 55.64
CA MET A 5 16.46 -43.31 56.22
C MET A 5 15.31 -42.84 57.14
N ALA A 6 14.10 -42.97 56.58
CA ALA A 6 12.94 -43.75 57.04
C ALA A 6 12.81 -44.23 58.50
N SER A 7 11.66 -43.88 59.12
CA SER A 7 10.82 -44.74 59.98
C SER A 7 9.47 -44.04 60.16
N SER A 8 8.38 -44.55 59.55
CA SER A 8 7.44 -45.53 60.09
C SER A 8 6.59 -44.99 61.25
N TYR A 9 5.27 -44.84 61.03
CA TYR A 9 4.26 -45.19 62.04
C TYR A 9 2.89 -45.35 61.37
N SER A 10 2.17 -46.36 61.87
CA SER A 10 0.98 -47.00 61.32
C SER A 10 -0.31 -46.31 61.79
N GLY A 11 -1.31 -46.25 60.91
CA GLY A 11 -2.68 -46.70 61.23
C GLY A 11 -3.67 -45.73 61.88
N SER A 12 -4.84 -45.63 61.25
CA SER A 12 -6.19 -45.66 61.85
C SER A 12 -7.14 -44.50 61.49
N ALA A 13 -8.02 -44.81 60.54
CA ALA A 13 -9.47 -44.58 60.50
C ALA A 13 -10.13 -43.35 61.18
N ALA A 14 -10.85 -42.63 60.31
CA ALA A 14 -12.23 -42.16 60.44
C ALA A 14 -12.62 -41.04 61.42
N ALA A 15 -12.96 -39.87 60.86
CA ALA A 15 -14.16 -39.06 61.17
C ALA A 15 -14.25 -37.91 60.13
N HIS A 16 -15.06 -38.03 59.08
CA HIS A 16 -16.34 -37.31 58.94
C HIS A 16 -16.34 -35.87 59.48
N SER A 17 -16.05 -34.90 58.62
CA SER A 17 -16.57 -33.54 58.74
C SER A 17 -16.85 -32.99 57.33
N ALA A 18 -18.07 -32.52 57.14
CA ALA A 18 -18.69 -32.23 55.86
C ALA A 18 -18.04 -31.05 55.12
N ALA A 19 -17.67 -31.28 53.86
CA ALA A 19 -17.38 -30.22 52.91
C ALA A 19 -18.70 -29.55 52.45
N PRO A 20 -18.75 -28.22 52.27
CA PRO A 20 -19.93 -27.52 51.78
C PRO A 20 -20.25 -27.95 50.33
N PRO A 21 -21.53 -27.95 49.93
CA PRO A 21 -21.92 -28.43 48.61
C PRO A 21 -21.31 -27.57 47.51
N LEU A 22 -20.59 -28.25 46.60
CA LEU A 22 -20.19 -27.70 45.31
C LEU A 22 -21.44 -27.18 44.61
N ARG A 23 -21.51 -25.85 44.41
CA ARG A 23 -22.45 -25.25 43.46
C ARG A 23 -22.20 -25.91 42.11
N PRO A 24 -23.22 -26.47 41.43
CA PRO A 24 -23.03 -26.92 40.06
C PRO A 24 -22.57 -25.73 39.22
N ALA A 25 -21.50 -25.92 38.47
CA ALA A 25 -21.04 -24.99 37.45
C ALA A 25 -22.25 -24.65 36.58
N ALA A 26 -22.71 -23.40 36.65
CA ALA A 26 -23.72 -22.90 35.75
C ALA A 26 -23.18 -23.13 34.33
N ALA A 27 -23.87 -23.98 33.57
CA ALA A 27 -23.64 -24.14 32.15
C ALA A 27 -23.54 -22.73 31.55
N ALA A 28 -22.40 -22.44 30.92
CA ALA A 28 -22.21 -21.20 30.19
C ALA A 28 -23.34 -21.09 29.18
N ALA A 29 -24.30 -20.22 29.47
CA ALA A 29 -25.39 -19.92 28.56
C ALA A 29 -24.74 -19.36 27.29
N THR A 30 -24.76 -20.15 26.22
CA THR A 30 -24.48 -19.70 24.87
C THR A 30 -25.38 -18.51 24.60
N GLN A 31 -24.81 -17.31 24.66
CA GLN A 31 -25.51 -16.11 24.22
C GLN A 31 -25.87 -16.30 22.74
N PRO A 32 -27.05 -15.84 22.30
CA PRO A 32 -27.38 -15.86 20.88
C PRO A 32 -26.36 -14.99 20.15
N THR A 33 -25.44 -15.63 19.42
CA THR A 33 -24.48 -14.94 18.56
C THR A 33 -25.26 -14.05 17.60
N ASP A 34 -24.96 -12.75 17.57
CA ASP A 34 -25.54 -11.82 16.59
C ASP A 34 -25.39 -12.44 15.20
N SER A 35 -26.50 -12.56 14.46
CA SER A 35 -26.54 -13.25 13.17
C SER A 35 -25.55 -12.66 12.16
N ARG A 36 -25.21 -11.36 12.30
CA ARG A 36 -24.21 -10.70 11.46
C ARG A 36 -22.78 -11.12 11.80
N LEU A 37 -22.47 -11.30 13.09
CA LEU A 37 -21.17 -11.83 13.51
C LEU A 37 -21.02 -13.29 13.08
N ALA A 38 -22.07 -14.09 13.19
CA ALA A 38 -22.06 -15.47 12.72
C ALA A 38 -21.81 -15.55 11.20
N ALA A 39 -22.45 -14.69 10.41
CA ALA A 39 -22.18 -14.59 8.97
C ALA A 39 -20.74 -14.18 8.66
N PHE A 40 -20.19 -13.19 9.38
CA PHE A 40 -18.79 -12.80 9.22
C PHE A 40 -17.80 -13.94 9.52
N LEU A 41 -18.05 -14.71 10.59
CA LEU A 41 -17.20 -15.85 10.95
C LEU A 41 -17.26 -16.96 9.90
N ALA A 42 -18.44 -17.20 9.33
CA ALA A 42 -18.62 -18.14 8.22
C ALA A 42 -17.85 -17.66 6.97
N ASP A 43 -18.00 -16.39 6.56
CA ASP A 43 -17.27 -15.82 5.42
C ASP A 43 -15.74 -15.83 5.64
N ALA A 44 -15.31 -15.72 6.90
CA ALA A 44 -13.91 -15.81 7.28
C ALA A 44 -13.34 -17.25 7.16
N GLY A 45 -14.18 -18.25 6.90
CA GLY A 45 -13.82 -19.67 6.86
C GLY A 45 -13.48 -20.24 8.23
N VAL A 46 -13.96 -19.61 9.32
CA VAL A 46 -13.66 -20.07 10.68
C VAL A 46 -14.44 -21.35 10.95
N GLY A 47 -13.70 -22.46 11.12
CA GLY A 47 -14.29 -23.78 11.32
C GLY A 47 -14.46 -24.60 10.04
N GLU A 48 -13.91 -24.15 8.90
CA GLU A 48 -13.82 -24.96 7.69
C GLU A 48 -12.89 -26.17 7.85
N GLU A 49 -13.09 -27.18 6.99
CA GLU A 49 -12.37 -28.45 7.00
C GLU A 49 -10.87 -28.20 6.76
N GLY A 50 -10.05 -28.46 7.79
CA GLY A 50 -8.60 -28.21 7.78
C GLY A 50 -8.11 -27.17 8.79
N MET A 51 -9.00 -26.38 9.40
CA MET A 51 -8.63 -25.49 10.50
C MET A 51 -8.62 -26.24 11.85
N PRO A 52 -7.52 -26.21 12.63
CA PRO A 52 -7.51 -26.80 13.96
C PRO A 52 -8.57 -26.15 14.88
N PRO A 53 -9.32 -26.93 15.68
CA PRO A 53 -10.44 -26.43 16.46
C PRO A 53 -10.02 -25.38 17.49
N GLU A 54 -8.81 -25.49 18.04
CA GLU A 54 -8.24 -24.52 18.99
C GLU A 54 -8.00 -23.15 18.34
N ILE A 55 -7.53 -23.15 17.09
CA ILE A 55 -7.32 -21.91 16.31
C ILE A 55 -8.66 -21.28 15.98
N ALA A 56 -9.63 -22.08 15.52
CA ALA A 56 -10.99 -21.60 15.23
C ALA A 56 -11.65 -20.97 16.48
N ALA A 57 -11.51 -21.61 17.64
CA ALA A 57 -12.02 -21.10 18.91
C ALA A 57 -11.31 -19.79 19.32
N SER A 58 -9.99 -19.71 19.17
CA SER A 58 -9.22 -18.49 19.47
C SER A 58 -9.61 -17.32 18.57
N ILE A 59 -9.75 -17.54 17.26
CA ILE A 59 -10.18 -16.52 16.30
C ILE A 59 -11.59 -16.05 16.63
N THR A 60 -12.52 -16.99 16.86
CA THR A 60 -13.90 -16.69 17.24
C THR A 60 -13.94 -15.83 18.50
N ALA A 61 -13.23 -16.22 19.56
CA ALA A 61 -13.19 -15.47 20.81
C ALA A 61 -12.60 -14.05 20.63
N GLY A 62 -11.55 -13.91 19.82
CA GLY A 62 -10.94 -12.62 19.52
C GLY A 62 -11.86 -11.68 18.75
N LEU A 63 -12.55 -12.21 17.72
CA LEU A 63 -13.50 -11.44 16.91
C LEU A 63 -14.78 -11.11 17.69
N SER A 64 -15.32 -12.04 18.48
CA SER A 64 -16.46 -11.76 19.35
C SER A 64 -16.17 -10.66 20.36
N ARG A 65 -14.98 -10.67 20.98
CA ARG A 65 -14.57 -9.59 21.90
C ARG A 65 -14.49 -8.23 21.21
N LYS A 66 -13.91 -8.17 20.01
CA LYS A 66 -13.83 -6.94 19.19
C LYS A 66 -15.20 -6.49 18.72
N PHE A 67 -16.11 -7.41 18.45
CA PHE A 67 -17.49 -7.10 18.07
C PHE A 67 -18.27 -6.52 19.24
N GLU A 68 -18.18 -7.14 20.42
CA GLU A 68 -18.85 -6.66 21.63
C GLU A 68 -18.33 -5.30 22.07
N THR A 69 -17.01 -5.13 22.06
CA THR A 69 -16.32 -3.89 22.47
C THR A 69 -15.49 -3.33 21.32
N PRO A 70 -16.12 -2.70 20.30
CA PRO A 70 -15.38 -2.11 19.20
C PRO A 70 -14.58 -0.89 19.69
N PRO A 71 -13.45 -0.56 19.03
CA PRO A 71 -12.58 0.55 19.43
C PRO A 71 -13.16 1.92 19.03
N VAL A 72 -14.34 2.26 19.56
CA VAL A 72 -15.12 3.46 19.18
C VAL A 72 -14.30 4.74 19.31
N ALA A 73 -13.70 4.99 20.49
CA ALA A 73 -12.93 6.21 20.72
C ALA A 73 -11.75 6.35 19.72
N ALA A 74 -11.13 5.24 19.32
CA ALA A 74 -10.04 5.27 18.35
C ALA A 74 -10.57 5.54 16.93
N LEU A 75 -11.70 4.93 16.55
CA LEU A 75 -12.36 5.20 15.27
C LEU A 75 -12.82 6.66 15.16
N GLU A 76 -13.41 7.21 16.22
CA GLU A 76 -13.81 8.61 16.27
C GLU A 76 -12.62 9.55 16.14
N ALA A 77 -11.49 9.23 16.78
CA ALA A 77 -10.27 10.02 16.68
C ALA A 77 -9.69 10.00 15.26
N CYS A 78 -9.67 8.83 14.61
CA CYS A 78 -9.13 8.67 13.26
C CYS A 78 -10.03 9.32 12.21
N LEU A 79 -11.34 9.12 12.29
CA LEU A 79 -12.32 9.62 11.33
C LEU A 79 -12.82 11.03 11.63
N LYS A 80 -12.43 11.61 12.78
CA LYS A 80 -12.85 12.93 13.26
C LYS A 80 -14.38 13.10 13.28
N ARG A 81 -15.10 12.02 13.61
CA ARG A 81 -16.57 11.97 13.63
C ARG A 81 -17.03 11.14 14.81
N GLY A 82 -17.97 11.67 15.60
CA GLY A 82 -18.65 10.89 16.63
C GLY A 82 -19.44 9.72 16.02
N MET A 83 -19.41 8.54 16.65
CA MET A 83 -20.19 7.39 16.18
C MET A 83 -20.61 6.44 17.30
N PRO A 84 -21.83 5.87 17.21
CA PRO A 84 -22.26 4.84 18.13
C PRO A 84 -21.50 3.52 17.89
N ALA A 85 -21.42 2.68 18.93
CA ALA A 85 -20.80 1.36 18.86
C ALA A 85 -21.36 0.49 17.72
N ASP A 86 -22.66 0.57 17.41
CA ASP A 86 -23.25 -0.18 16.31
C ASP A 86 -22.69 0.23 14.95
N LYS A 87 -22.42 1.52 14.73
CA LYS A 87 -21.79 1.98 13.48
C LYS A 87 -20.33 1.54 13.42
N ALA A 88 -19.62 1.49 14.55
CA ALA A 88 -18.27 0.94 14.61
C ALA A 88 -18.25 -0.57 14.27
N ARG A 89 -19.22 -1.35 14.77
CA ARG A 89 -19.38 -2.78 14.38
C ARG A 89 -19.67 -2.91 12.89
N GLN A 90 -20.55 -2.07 12.36
CA GLN A 90 -20.84 -2.05 10.92
C GLN A 90 -19.59 -1.81 10.10
N ILE A 91 -18.84 -0.73 10.38
CA ILE A 91 -17.62 -0.41 9.64
C ILE A 91 -16.63 -1.58 9.69
N LEU A 92 -16.43 -2.23 10.84
CA LEU A 92 -15.39 -3.26 11.01
C LEU A 92 -15.77 -4.67 10.55
N PHE A 93 -17.06 -5.02 10.54
CA PHE A 93 -17.49 -6.41 10.29
C PHE A 93 -18.43 -6.54 9.08
N TYR A 94 -19.26 -5.55 8.81
CA TYR A 94 -20.23 -5.61 7.71
C TYR A 94 -20.35 -4.23 7.04
N PRO A 95 -19.24 -3.72 6.49
CA PRO A 95 -19.21 -2.38 5.91
C PRO A 95 -20.08 -2.31 4.66
N GLU A 96 -20.83 -1.21 4.57
CA GLU A 96 -21.49 -0.81 3.33
C GLU A 96 -20.49 -0.13 2.38
N ALA A 97 -20.91 0.18 1.16
CA ALA A 97 -20.04 0.82 0.17
C ALA A 97 -19.41 2.12 0.68
N ASP A 98 -20.18 2.98 1.36
CA ASP A 98 -19.66 4.23 1.94
C ASP A 98 -18.69 3.99 3.09
N ASP A 99 -18.90 2.92 3.87
CA ASP A 99 -17.97 2.54 4.94
C ASP A 99 -16.65 2.03 4.37
N MET A 100 -16.70 1.24 3.29
CA MET A 100 -15.49 0.76 2.59
C MET A 100 -14.65 1.90 2.02
N ARG A 101 -15.26 3.04 1.65
CA ARG A 101 -14.49 4.24 1.22
C ARG A 101 -13.64 4.83 2.34
N LEU A 102 -14.00 4.61 3.61
CA LEU A 102 -13.24 5.09 4.77
C LEU A 102 -11.96 4.28 5.00
N TYR A 103 -11.88 3.05 4.48
CA TYR A 103 -10.79 2.13 4.79
C TYR A 103 -9.42 2.62 4.30
N ALA A 104 -9.35 3.45 3.26
CA ALA A 104 -8.08 4.10 2.87
C ALA A 104 -7.48 4.93 4.03
N GLN A 105 -8.33 5.62 4.79
CA GLN A 105 -7.93 6.37 5.99
C GLN A 105 -7.71 5.44 7.19
N LEU A 106 -8.57 4.43 7.39
CA LEU A 106 -8.44 3.49 8.52
C LEU A 106 -7.16 2.66 8.44
N LEU A 107 -6.70 2.34 7.22
CA LEU A 107 -5.47 1.58 6.95
C LEU A 107 -4.22 2.47 6.81
N SER A 108 -4.34 3.79 7.05
CA SER A 108 -3.15 4.65 7.07
C SER A 108 -2.22 4.21 8.20
N ALA A 109 -0.92 4.22 7.95
CA ALA A 109 0.08 3.94 8.96
C ALA A 109 0.03 4.99 10.08
N GLU A 110 0.35 4.58 11.30
CA GLU A 110 0.49 5.52 12.41
C GLU A 110 1.65 6.50 12.17
N PRO A 111 1.60 7.70 12.79
CA PRO A 111 2.74 8.61 12.77
C PRO A 111 4.00 7.91 13.32
N GLN A 112 5.14 8.18 12.69
CA GLN A 112 6.40 7.53 13.04
C GLN A 112 6.71 7.72 14.54
N GLY A 113 6.95 6.60 15.23
CA GLY A 113 7.25 6.59 16.67
C GLY A 113 6.04 6.63 17.61
N ALA A 114 4.81 6.67 17.11
CA ALA A 114 3.60 6.69 17.95
C ALA A 114 3.32 5.37 18.70
N GLY A 115 3.86 4.25 18.20
CA GLY A 115 3.76 2.93 18.82
C GLY A 115 2.36 2.31 18.77
N GLN A 116 2.22 1.13 19.39
CA GLN A 116 1.01 0.30 19.29
C GLN A 116 -0.20 0.86 20.06
N ASP A 117 0.02 1.79 21.00
CA ASP A 117 -1.06 2.38 21.78
C ASP A 117 -1.81 3.50 21.06
N HIS A 118 -1.24 4.00 19.96
CA HIS A 118 -1.82 5.06 19.16
C HIS A 118 -3.19 4.65 18.58
N PRO A 119 -4.20 5.54 18.58
CA PRO A 119 -5.52 5.25 18.01
C PRO A 119 -5.46 4.71 16.58
N GLN A 120 -4.59 5.27 15.73
CA GLN A 120 -4.40 4.83 14.35
C GLN A 120 -3.96 3.36 14.26
N PHE A 121 -3.00 2.93 15.07
CA PHE A 121 -2.54 1.54 15.05
C PHE A 121 -3.66 0.58 15.44
N LYS A 122 -4.42 0.91 16.50
CA LYS A 122 -5.56 0.10 16.98
C LYS A 122 -6.65 -0.04 15.91
N VAL A 123 -6.95 1.05 15.20
CA VAL A 123 -7.92 1.08 14.10
C VAL A 123 -7.40 0.33 12.87
N MET A 124 -6.16 0.59 12.45
CA MET A 124 -5.52 -0.07 11.32
C MET A 124 -5.51 -1.58 11.49
N VAL A 125 -5.09 -2.11 12.65
CA VAL A 125 -5.08 -3.55 12.90
C VAL A 125 -6.50 -4.13 12.87
N ALA A 126 -7.48 -3.43 13.44
CA ALA A 126 -8.88 -3.89 13.43
C ALA A 126 -9.46 -3.92 12.01
N ALA A 127 -9.28 -2.85 11.23
CA ALA A 127 -9.75 -2.75 9.86
C ALA A 127 -9.02 -3.76 8.95
N LEU A 128 -7.70 -3.86 9.06
CA LEU A 128 -6.89 -4.80 8.26
C LEU A 128 -7.30 -6.25 8.52
N THR A 129 -7.62 -6.61 9.76
CA THR A 129 -8.13 -7.95 10.09
C THR A 129 -9.42 -8.24 9.29
N GLY A 130 -10.36 -7.30 9.22
CA GLY A 130 -11.59 -7.43 8.43
C GLY A 130 -11.31 -7.58 6.93
N VAL A 131 -10.42 -6.75 6.39
CA VAL A 131 -10.01 -6.83 4.98
C VAL A 131 -9.36 -8.17 4.66
N TYR A 132 -8.39 -8.60 5.47
CA TYR A 132 -7.63 -9.82 5.29
C TYR A 132 -8.50 -11.08 5.37
N MET A 133 -9.38 -11.16 6.37
CA MET A 133 -10.16 -12.39 6.62
C MET A 133 -11.37 -12.51 5.69
N VAL A 134 -12.03 -11.38 5.39
CA VAL A 134 -13.36 -11.39 4.77
C VAL A 134 -13.43 -10.45 3.58
N HIS A 135 -13.23 -9.15 3.76
CA HIS A 135 -13.69 -8.18 2.76
C HIS A 135 -12.97 -8.32 1.41
N CYS A 136 -11.70 -8.74 1.39
CA CYS A 136 -10.94 -8.98 0.16
C CYS A 136 -11.52 -10.08 -0.76
N LYS A 137 -12.47 -10.88 -0.27
CA LYS A 137 -13.15 -11.94 -1.03
C LYS A 137 -14.41 -11.45 -1.77
N HIS A 138 -14.80 -10.20 -1.58
CA HIS A 138 -16.10 -9.67 -2.05
C HIS A 138 -15.90 -8.41 -2.91
N LEU A 139 -16.17 -8.52 -4.22
CA LEU A 139 -15.93 -7.44 -5.17
C LEU A 139 -16.79 -6.18 -4.88
N ASP A 140 -18.03 -6.37 -4.43
CA ASP A 140 -18.95 -5.30 -4.03
C ASP A 140 -18.39 -4.44 -2.89
N ARG A 141 -17.58 -5.03 -1.99
CA ARG A 141 -16.87 -4.32 -0.93
C ARG A 141 -15.53 -3.76 -1.42
N MET A 142 -14.79 -4.52 -2.22
CA MET A 142 -13.45 -4.12 -2.66
C MET A 142 -13.47 -3.01 -3.72
N ARG A 143 -14.49 -2.93 -4.55
CA ARG A 143 -14.65 -1.84 -5.53
C ARG A 143 -14.61 -0.44 -4.88
N PRO A 144 -15.51 -0.07 -3.94
CA PRO A 144 -15.48 1.24 -3.29
C PRO A 144 -14.20 1.48 -2.48
N PHE A 145 -13.61 0.43 -1.92
CA PHE A 145 -12.31 0.50 -1.24
C PHE A 145 -11.18 0.87 -2.21
N ILE A 146 -11.07 0.18 -3.35
CA ILE A 146 -10.04 0.44 -4.36
C ILE A 146 -10.21 1.85 -4.92
N GLU A 147 -11.44 2.23 -5.29
CA GLU A 147 -11.78 3.57 -5.79
C GLU A 147 -11.33 4.69 -4.84
N ALA A 148 -11.48 4.48 -3.54
CA ALA A 148 -11.08 5.40 -2.48
C ALA A 148 -9.56 5.43 -2.20
N GLY A 149 -8.76 4.66 -2.94
CA GLY A 149 -7.31 4.60 -2.77
C GLY A 149 -6.83 3.52 -1.79
N GLY A 150 -7.68 2.56 -1.45
CA GLY A 150 -7.37 1.48 -0.52
C GLY A 150 -6.16 0.63 -0.91
N LEU A 151 -5.90 0.44 -2.21
CA LEU A 151 -4.71 -0.28 -2.67
C LEU A 151 -3.42 0.42 -2.24
N ASN A 152 -3.34 1.75 -2.39
CA ASN A 152 -2.16 2.51 -1.95
C ASN A 152 -1.99 2.46 -0.42
N ALA A 153 -3.09 2.42 0.34
CA ALA A 153 -3.02 2.22 1.78
C ALA A 153 -2.41 0.86 2.13
N LEU A 154 -2.83 -0.22 1.47
CA LEU A 154 -2.21 -1.55 1.64
C LEU A 154 -0.74 -1.58 1.22
N VAL A 155 -0.39 -0.92 0.12
CA VAL A 155 1.00 -0.81 -0.34
C VAL A 155 1.89 -0.11 0.69
N ALA A 156 1.38 0.94 1.35
CA ALA A 156 2.12 1.62 2.42
C ALA A 156 2.41 0.67 3.60
N LEU A 157 1.48 -0.22 3.93
CA LEU A 157 1.64 -1.21 5.01
C LEU A 157 2.68 -2.29 4.73
N LEU A 158 3.11 -2.47 3.48
CA LEU A 158 4.20 -3.40 3.15
C LEU A 158 5.54 -2.96 3.76
N ALA A 159 5.71 -1.67 4.05
CA ALA A 159 6.91 -1.13 4.69
C ALA A 159 6.83 -1.07 6.23
N HIS A 160 5.80 -1.67 6.84
CA HIS A 160 5.54 -1.57 8.27
C HIS A 160 6.46 -2.49 9.10
N ASP A 161 6.88 -2.05 10.29
CA ASP A 161 7.82 -2.81 11.14
C ASP A 161 7.21 -4.11 11.71
N ASN A 162 5.90 -4.10 11.97
CA ASN A 162 5.15 -5.29 12.39
C ASN A 162 4.90 -6.25 11.21
N LEU A 163 5.60 -7.38 11.20
CA LEU A 163 5.51 -8.42 10.16
C LEU A 163 4.11 -9.03 10.01
N HIS A 164 3.27 -9.04 11.05
CA HIS A 164 1.89 -9.50 10.93
C HIS A 164 1.04 -8.54 10.09
N VAL A 165 1.28 -7.23 10.22
CA VAL A 165 0.61 -6.19 9.41
C VAL A 165 1.04 -6.34 7.95
N VAL A 166 2.34 -6.49 7.70
CA VAL A 166 2.90 -6.71 6.36
C VAL A 166 2.30 -7.96 5.72
N SER A 167 2.30 -9.08 6.44
CA SER A 167 1.77 -10.36 5.96
C SER A 167 0.28 -10.25 5.60
N GLN A 168 -0.55 -9.66 6.48
CA GLN A 168 -1.97 -9.46 6.20
C GLN A 168 -2.20 -8.55 4.99
N ALA A 169 -1.48 -7.43 4.90
CA ALA A 169 -1.60 -6.50 3.77
C ALA A 169 -1.22 -7.16 2.44
N MET A 170 -0.14 -7.95 2.43
CA MET A 170 0.31 -8.68 1.26
C MET A 170 -0.69 -9.75 0.82
N THR A 171 -1.26 -10.51 1.77
CA THR A 171 -2.29 -11.50 1.46
C THR A 171 -3.60 -10.83 0.99
N SER A 172 -3.97 -9.68 1.57
CA SER A 172 -5.11 -8.89 1.10
C SER A 172 -4.91 -8.41 -0.34
N LEU A 173 -3.72 -7.88 -0.68
CA LEU A 173 -3.40 -7.50 -2.05
C LEU A 173 -3.52 -8.70 -3.00
N LEU A 174 -2.96 -9.86 -2.62
CA LEU A 174 -3.04 -11.07 -3.43
C LEU A 174 -4.48 -11.55 -3.66
N ALA A 175 -5.34 -11.41 -2.64
CA ALA A 175 -6.75 -11.76 -2.76
C ALA A 175 -7.50 -10.82 -3.71
N VAL A 176 -7.19 -9.52 -3.66
CA VAL A 176 -7.79 -8.51 -4.55
C VAL A 176 -7.37 -8.68 -6.01
N THR A 177 -6.15 -9.18 -6.24
CA THR A 177 -5.61 -9.42 -7.59
C THR A 177 -5.95 -10.79 -8.16
N ARG A 178 -6.89 -11.53 -7.56
CA ARG A 178 -7.34 -12.83 -8.09
C ARG A 178 -8.27 -12.65 -9.27
N GLU A 179 -8.04 -13.40 -10.34
CA GLU A 179 -8.93 -13.43 -11.52
C GLU A 179 -10.34 -13.90 -11.16
N GLU A 180 -10.50 -14.74 -10.14
CA GLU A 180 -11.80 -15.21 -9.67
C GLU A 180 -12.61 -14.10 -8.98
N LEU A 181 -11.94 -13.12 -8.37
CA LEU A 181 -12.60 -11.97 -7.76
C LEU A 181 -12.99 -10.95 -8.82
N TYR A 182 -12.05 -10.65 -9.72
CA TYR A 182 -12.23 -9.77 -10.84
C TYR A 182 -11.27 -10.17 -11.96
N PRO A 183 -11.76 -10.40 -13.19
CA PRO A 183 -10.91 -10.86 -14.28
C PRO A 183 -10.08 -9.68 -14.82
N TRP A 184 -8.96 -9.40 -14.16
CA TRP A 184 -8.09 -8.25 -14.45
C TRP A 184 -7.47 -8.32 -15.84
N HIS A 185 -7.22 -9.52 -16.36
CA HIS A 185 -6.61 -9.71 -17.68
C HIS A 185 -7.65 -9.74 -18.82
N ASP A 186 -8.89 -10.16 -18.53
CA ASP A 186 -9.99 -10.21 -19.51
C ASP A 186 -11.29 -9.68 -18.88
N PRO A 187 -11.39 -8.35 -18.72
CA PRO A 187 -12.49 -7.72 -18.00
C PRO A 187 -13.82 -7.82 -18.72
N PRO A 188 -14.93 -7.95 -17.98
CA PRO A 188 -16.25 -7.98 -18.60
C PRO A 188 -16.51 -6.68 -19.35
N GLN A 189 -16.95 -6.80 -20.61
CA GLN A 189 -17.53 -5.67 -21.33
C GLN A 189 -18.88 -5.33 -20.70
N THR A 190 -19.17 -4.05 -20.56
CA THR A 190 -20.51 -3.63 -20.15
C THR A 190 -21.52 -3.83 -21.27
N ASP A 191 -22.81 -3.84 -20.92
CA ASP A 191 -23.92 -4.00 -21.87
C ASP A 191 -23.89 -2.97 -23.03
N ASP A 192 -23.24 -1.83 -22.82
CA ASP A 192 -23.02 -0.77 -23.80
C ASP A 192 -21.71 -0.91 -24.61
N GLY A 193 -21.01 -2.04 -24.49
CA GLY A 193 -19.79 -2.36 -25.21
C GLY A 193 -18.53 -1.65 -24.72
N ARG A 194 -18.61 -0.87 -23.63
CA ARG A 194 -17.43 -0.20 -23.08
C ARG A 194 -16.54 -1.19 -22.33
N GLY A 195 -15.23 -1.07 -22.57
CA GLY A 195 -14.21 -1.75 -21.79
C GLY A 195 -14.07 -1.13 -20.39
N PRO A 196 -13.22 -1.69 -19.53
CA PRO A 196 -13.06 -1.21 -18.17
C PRO A 196 -12.52 0.22 -18.07
N ARG A 197 -11.83 0.72 -19.09
CA ARG A 197 -11.26 2.07 -19.13
C ARG A 197 -12.32 3.16 -19.28
N ASP A 198 -13.44 2.83 -19.91
CA ASP A 198 -14.52 3.78 -20.21
C ASP A 198 -15.83 3.42 -19.52
N GLY A 199 -15.89 2.23 -18.92
CA GLY A 199 -17.03 1.69 -18.21
C GLY A 199 -17.10 2.07 -16.73
N PRO A 200 -17.99 1.40 -15.96
CA PRO A 200 -18.21 1.66 -14.53
C PRO A 200 -16.98 1.32 -13.68
N ASP A 201 -16.07 0.49 -14.19
CA ASP A 201 -14.88 0.04 -13.47
C ASP A 201 -13.66 0.95 -13.68
N ARG A 202 -13.80 2.03 -14.46
CA ARG A 202 -12.70 2.94 -14.83
C ARG A 202 -11.87 3.41 -13.65
N LEU A 203 -12.54 3.82 -12.57
CA LEU A 203 -11.83 4.34 -11.41
C LEU A 203 -11.05 3.23 -10.69
N MET A 204 -11.63 2.03 -10.56
CA MET A 204 -10.95 0.87 -9.98
C MET A 204 -9.71 0.49 -10.82
N TRP A 205 -9.86 0.47 -12.14
CA TRP A 205 -8.79 0.15 -13.09
C TRP A 205 -7.64 1.17 -13.03
N ARG A 206 -7.99 2.45 -13.00
CA ARG A 206 -7.04 3.56 -12.85
C ARG A 206 -6.27 3.44 -11.53
N ARG A 207 -6.93 3.09 -10.43
CA ARG A 207 -6.27 2.93 -9.11
C ARG A 207 -5.27 1.77 -9.09
N MET A 208 -5.54 0.68 -9.80
CA MET A 208 -4.56 -0.39 -10.00
C MET A 208 -3.36 0.09 -10.83
N TYR A 209 -3.60 0.84 -11.91
CA TYR A 209 -2.54 1.41 -12.75
C TYR A 209 -1.63 2.38 -11.97
N GLU A 210 -2.21 3.21 -11.10
CA GLU A 210 -1.51 4.19 -10.27
C GLU A 210 -0.51 3.55 -9.29
N LEU A 211 -0.56 2.24 -9.03
CA LEU A 211 0.46 1.53 -8.23
C LEU A 211 1.86 1.61 -8.84
N SER A 212 1.98 1.77 -10.15
CA SER A 212 3.25 1.95 -10.85
C SER A 212 3.99 3.22 -10.41
N ARG A 213 3.24 4.20 -9.89
CA ARG A 213 3.73 5.48 -9.39
C ARG A 213 3.91 5.50 -7.87
N SER A 214 3.60 4.40 -7.19
CA SER A 214 3.72 4.30 -5.74
C SER A 214 4.95 3.48 -5.34
N ALA A 215 5.14 3.29 -4.03
CA ALA A 215 6.20 2.43 -3.50
C ALA A 215 5.92 0.92 -3.70
N PHE A 216 4.96 0.53 -4.56
CA PHE A 216 4.54 -0.85 -4.72
C PHE A 216 5.69 -1.79 -5.10
N ILE A 217 6.32 -1.57 -6.25
CA ILE A 217 7.45 -2.41 -6.69
C ILE A 217 8.61 -2.34 -5.69
N PRO A 218 9.10 -1.16 -5.24
CA PRO A 218 10.14 -1.09 -4.23
C PRO A 218 9.83 -1.86 -2.94
N ASN A 219 8.59 -1.80 -2.45
CA ASN A 219 8.20 -2.52 -1.24
C ASN A 219 8.19 -4.04 -1.49
N LEU A 220 7.68 -4.51 -2.64
CA LEU A 220 7.76 -5.94 -2.99
C LEU A 220 9.20 -6.45 -3.04
N LEU A 221 10.12 -5.68 -3.64
CA LEU A 221 11.53 -6.06 -3.74
C LEU A 221 12.25 -6.11 -2.37
N ARG A 222 11.70 -5.50 -1.31
CA ARG A 222 12.27 -5.59 0.05
C ARG A 222 11.93 -6.91 0.74
N HIS A 223 10.89 -7.61 0.29
CA HIS A 223 10.43 -8.83 0.94
C HIS A 223 11.19 -10.04 0.41
N GLN A 224 12.28 -10.33 1.10
CA GLN A 224 13.18 -11.43 0.78
C GLN A 224 12.80 -12.69 1.59
N PRO A 225 13.32 -13.89 1.24
CA PRO A 225 12.94 -15.14 1.91
C PRO A 225 13.13 -15.11 3.43
N ASP A 226 14.07 -14.28 3.90
CA ASP A 226 14.43 -14.15 5.31
C ASP A 226 13.54 -13.15 6.08
N THR A 227 12.62 -12.42 5.42
CA THR A 227 11.77 -11.43 6.11
C THR A 227 10.72 -12.10 7.01
N PHE A 228 9.94 -13.02 6.44
CA PHE A 228 9.06 -13.93 7.19
C PHE A 228 8.72 -15.14 6.30
N PRO A 229 8.28 -16.28 6.86
CA PRO A 229 8.00 -17.47 6.07
C PRO A 229 7.02 -17.19 4.92
N GLY A 230 7.48 -17.39 3.69
CA GLY A 230 6.67 -17.22 2.47
C GLY A 230 6.56 -15.79 1.94
N SER A 231 7.14 -14.77 2.60
CA SER A 231 7.11 -13.36 2.16
C SER A 231 7.55 -13.17 0.72
N SER A 232 8.66 -13.81 0.37
CA SER A 232 9.31 -13.72 -0.93
C SER A 232 8.45 -14.30 -2.05
N HIS A 233 7.88 -15.48 -1.82
CA HIS A 233 6.97 -16.09 -2.77
C HIS A 233 5.69 -15.26 -2.97
N LEU A 234 5.12 -14.71 -1.90
CA LEU A 234 3.94 -13.83 -2.00
C LEU A 234 4.26 -12.54 -2.78
N ALA A 235 5.43 -11.94 -2.54
CA ALA A 235 5.89 -10.75 -3.25
C ALA A 235 6.11 -11.03 -4.75
N LEU A 236 6.74 -12.16 -5.09
CA LEU A 236 6.92 -12.59 -6.48
C LEU A 236 5.58 -12.82 -7.19
N ARG A 237 4.59 -13.41 -6.51
CA ARG A 237 3.25 -13.60 -7.09
C ARG A 237 2.54 -12.28 -7.40
N LEU A 238 2.62 -11.30 -6.49
CA LEU A 238 2.09 -9.96 -6.73
C LEU A 238 2.80 -9.26 -7.88
N LEU A 239 4.13 -9.36 -7.92
CA LEU A 239 4.93 -8.78 -8.99
C LEU A 239 4.61 -9.42 -10.34
N ALA A 240 4.51 -10.76 -10.39
CA ALA A 240 4.13 -11.51 -11.58
C ALA A 240 2.77 -11.08 -12.13
N PHE A 241 1.76 -11.05 -11.24
CA PHE A 241 0.42 -10.57 -11.60
C PHE A 241 0.50 -9.16 -12.17
N TYR A 242 1.16 -8.24 -11.47
CA TYR A 242 1.14 -6.83 -11.85
C TYR A 242 1.86 -6.55 -13.17
N LEU A 243 3.03 -7.16 -13.38
CA LEU A 243 3.78 -7.02 -14.63
C LEU A 243 3.04 -7.68 -15.81
N SER A 244 2.41 -8.84 -15.59
CA SER A 244 1.57 -9.50 -16.59
C SER A 244 0.36 -8.63 -16.96
N TRP A 245 -0.32 -8.08 -15.96
CA TRP A 245 -1.47 -7.21 -16.14
C TRP A 245 -1.10 -5.93 -16.91
N LEU A 246 0.02 -5.29 -16.55
CA LEU A 246 0.55 -4.13 -17.28
C LEU A 246 0.89 -4.48 -18.72
N ARG A 247 1.57 -5.61 -18.95
CA ARG A 247 1.93 -6.09 -20.29
C ARG A 247 0.69 -6.30 -21.16
N VAL A 248 -0.31 -7.02 -20.67
CA VAL A 248 -1.52 -7.33 -21.44
C VAL A 248 -2.32 -6.08 -21.75
N ASN A 249 -2.45 -5.16 -20.78
CA ASN A 249 -3.41 -4.06 -20.90
C ASN A 249 -2.80 -2.73 -21.35
N PHE A 250 -1.48 -2.52 -21.25
CA PHE A 250 -0.86 -1.19 -21.44
C PHE A 250 0.38 -1.22 -22.34
N THR A 251 0.61 -2.31 -23.08
CA THR A 251 1.70 -2.37 -24.07
C THR A 251 1.19 -2.77 -25.43
N GLN A 252 1.78 -2.18 -26.46
CA GLN A 252 1.58 -2.63 -27.83
C GLN A 252 2.36 -3.93 -28.03
N ASN A 253 1.75 -4.92 -28.69
CA ASN A 253 2.34 -6.25 -28.96
C ASN A 253 2.71 -7.08 -27.72
N GLN A 254 2.20 -6.73 -26.53
CA GLN A 254 2.53 -7.41 -25.27
C GLN A 254 4.04 -7.35 -24.94
N GLU A 255 4.73 -6.29 -25.34
CA GLU A 255 6.14 -6.07 -24.99
C GLU A 255 6.27 -5.09 -23.83
N LEU A 256 6.65 -5.59 -22.64
CA LEU A 256 6.95 -4.76 -21.48
C LEU A 256 8.45 -4.77 -21.20
N ARG A 257 9.10 -3.60 -21.34
CA ARG A 257 10.53 -3.42 -21.03
C ARG A 257 10.70 -2.90 -19.61
N LEU A 258 11.46 -3.63 -18.81
CA LEU A 258 11.80 -3.30 -17.43
C LEU A 258 13.15 -2.55 -17.36
N SER A 259 13.40 -1.83 -16.27
CA SER A 259 14.71 -1.22 -15.98
C SER A 259 15.77 -2.27 -15.85
N ALA A 260 17.02 -1.86 -16.11
CA ALA A 260 18.19 -2.64 -15.73
C ALA A 260 18.17 -3.08 -14.25
N GLY A 261 17.75 -2.18 -13.36
CA GLY A 261 17.59 -2.44 -11.92
C GLY A 261 16.64 -3.56 -11.57
N LEU A 262 15.37 -3.39 -11.94
CA LEU A 262 14.36 -4.44 -11.76
C LEU A 262 14.75 -5.77 -12.42
N LEU A 263 15.39 -5.75 -13.59
CA LEU A 263 15.89 -6.97 -14.24
C LEU A 263 17.01 -7.62 -13.42
N SER A 264 17.97 -6.84 -12.92
CA SER A 264 19.03 -7.33 -12.03
C SER A 264 18.44 -7.92 -10.77
N ALA A 265 17.46 -7.24 -10.15
CA ALA A 265 16.79 -7.72 -8.96
C ALA A 265 16.07 -9.07 -9.21
N LEU A 266 15.40 -9.24 -10.35
CA LEU A 266 14.76 -10.52 -10.74
C LEU A 266 15.79 -11.63 -10.99
N GLN A 267 16.90 -11.31 -11.65
CA GLN A 267 17.99 -12.26 -11.91
C GLN A 267 18.65 -12.71 -10.60
N GLU A 268 18.95 -11.77 -9.70
CA GLU A 268 19.44 -12.05 -8.36
C GLU A 268 18.43 -12.89 -7.57
N TRP A 269 17.14 -12.60 -7.70
CA TRP A 269 16.09 -13.40 -7.07
C TRP A 269 16.13 -14.84 -7.56
N ALA A 270 16.18 -15.05 -8.88
CA ALA A 270 16.19 -16.36 -9.52
C ALA A 270 17.47 -17.17 -9.22
N ALA A 271 18.60 -16.50 -8.98
CA ALA A 271 19.89 -17.12 -8.70
C ALA A 271 20.07 -17.56 -7.24
N ARG A 272 19.12 -17.27 -6.35
CA ARG A 272 19.30 -17.52 -4.91
C ARG A 272 19.33 -19.00 -4.56
N PRO A 273 20.26 -19.39 -3.66
CA PRO A 273 20.24 -20.74 -3.09
C PRO A 273 19.05 -20.90 -2.13
N ALA A 274 18.57 -22.13 -1.99
CA ALA A 274 17.57 -22.54 -0.99
C ALA A 274 16.16 -21.92 -1.12
N LEU A 275 15.75 -21.49 -2.32
CA LEU A 275 14.35 -21.17 -2.59
C LEU A 275 13.46 -22.42 -2.56
N MET A 276 12.20 -22.23 -2.18
CA MET A 276 11.17 -23.25 -2.39
C MET A 276 11.04 -23.55 -3.89
N PRO A 277 10.77 -24.81 -4.31
CA PRO A 277 10.76 -25.18 -5.73
C PRO A 277 9.83 -24.31 -6.60
N GLU A 278 8.61 -24.06 -6.13
CA GLU A 278 7.63 -23.23 -6.84
C GLU A 278 8.07 -21.76 -6.94
N GLU A 279 8.72 -21.26 -5.88
CA GLU A 279 9.25 -19.90 -5.85
C GLU A 279 10.42 -19.72 -6.82
N GLY A 280 11.38 -20.66 -6.82
CA GLY A 280 12.51 -20.64 -7.75
C GLY A 280 12.05 -20.77 -9.20
N GLN A 281 11.04 -21.59 -9.48
CA GLN A 281 10.43 -21.69 -10.80
C GLN A 281 9.79 -20.38 -11.24
N LEU A 282 9.01 -19.74 -10.37
CA LEU A 282 8.37 -18.46 -10.68
C LEU A 282 9.39 -17.34 -10.90
N ALA A 283 10.39 -17.21 -10.01
CA ALA A 283 11.45 -16.22 -10.14
C ALA A 283 12.22 -16.38 -11.46
N LYS A 284 12.59 -17.62 -11.79
CA LYS A 284 13.25 -17.94 -13.06
C LYS A 284 12.36 -17.61 -14.26
N ALA A 285 11.09 -18.00 -14.23
CA ALA A 285 10.15 -17.70 -15.32
C ALA A 285 10.01 -16.19 -15.55
N LEU A 286 9.92 -15.38 -14.49
CA LEU A 286 9.86 -13.92 -14.61
C LEU A 286 11.16 -13.33 -15.17
N ALA A 287 12.31 -13.78 -14.66
CA ALA A 287 13.62 -13.32 -15.15
C ALA A 287 13.84 -13.69 -16.63
N ASP A 288 13.50 -14.91 -17.02
CA ASP A 288 13.64 -15.42 -18.39
C ASP A 288 12.61 -14.80 -19.36
N ASP A 289 11.43 -14.39 -18.89
CA ASP A 289 10.39 -13.78 -19.72
C ASP A 289 10.67 -12.28 -19.95
N PHE A 290 10.84 -11.51 -18.87
CA PHE A 290 11.08 -10.07 -18.97
C PHE A 290 12.52 -9.72 -19.37
N GLY A 291 13.48 -10.63 -19.18
CA GLY A 291 14.88 -10.47 -19.62
C GLY A 291 15.11 -10.67 -21.12
N ARG A 292 14.09 -11.07 -21.90
CA ARG A 292 14.20 -11.23 -23.37
C ARG A 292 14.40 -9.91 -24.08
N PHE A 293 13.89 -8.83 -23.49
CA PHE A 293 13.92 -7.50 -24.06
C PHE A 293 15.05 -6.68 -23.45
N PRO A 294 15.67 -5.76 -24.22
CA PRO A 294 16.67 -4.88 -23.67
C PRO A 294 16.05 -3.98 -22.58
N PRO A 295 16.84 -3.58 -21.56
CA PRO A 295 16.36 -2.67 -20.52
C PRO A 295 15.75 -1.39 -21.09
N ALA A 296 14.69 -0.91 -20.46
CA ALA A 296 14.16 0.42 -20.72
C ALA A 296 15.23 1.47 -20.37
N GLY A 297 15.67 2.27 -21.36
CA GLY A 297 16.71 3.30 -21.21
C GLY A 297 18.03 3.09 -22.00
N GLY A 298 18.14 2.04 -22.81
CA GLY A 298 19.32 1.80 -23.68
C GLY A 298 19.25 2.40 -25.09
N ALA A 299 18.09 2.92 -25.50
CA ALA A 299 17.89 3.54 -26.81
C ALA A 299 17.57 5.03 -26.61
N SER A 300 18.30 5.90 -27.30
CA SER A 300 17.97 7.32 -27.38
C SER A 300 16.52 7.47 -27.86
N ALA A 301 15.76 8.38 -27.27
CA ALA A 301 14.40 8.74 -27.71
C ALA A 301 14.33 9.08 -29.22
N ALA A 302 15.47 9.39 -29.86
CA ALA A 302 15.59 9.62 -31.29
C ALA A 302 15.51 8.34 -32.16
N GLU A 303 15.86 7.16 -31.65
CA GLU A 303 15.86 5.91 -32.44
C GLU A 303 14.46 5.28 -32.53
N VAL A 304 13.61 5.47 -31.52
CA VAL A 304 12.24 4.95 -31.51
C VAL A 304 11.34 5.78 -32.43
N ALA A 305 11.58 7.09 -32.55
CA ALA A 305 10.83 7.98 -33.44
C ALA A 305 11.10 7.71 -34.94
N LEU A 306 12.20 7.05 -35.29
CA LEU A 306 12.57 6.79 -36.69
C LEU A 306 11.99 5.47 -37.24
N ALA A 307 11.48 4.57 -36.39
CA ALA A 307 11.07 3.23 -36.78
C ALA A 307 9.56 3.08 -37.05
N SER A 308 8.71 3.96 -36.52
CA SER A 308 7.24 3.89 -36.68
C SER A 308 6.74 4.95 -37.65
N GLY A 309 7.13 4.83 -38.91
CA GLY A 309 6.57 5.59 -40.02
C GLY A 309 5.15 5.12 -40.36
N GLN A 310 4.17 5.45 -39.53
CA GLN A 310 2.74 5.51 -39.84
C GLN A 310 2.01 6.12 -38.63
N VAL A 311 1.75 7.43 -38.70
CA VAL A 311 0.97 8.16 -37.69
C VAL A 311 -0.45 8.27 -38.24
N GLU A 312 -1.36 7.43 -37.74
CA GLU A 312 -2.76 7.86 -37.62
C GLU A 312 -2.86 8.75 -36.38
N GLU A 313 -3.47 9.90 -36.59
CA GLU A 313 -3.65 10.99 -35.65
C GLU A 313 -4.63 10.53 -34.54
N TRP A 314 -4.10 10.15 -33.37
CA TRP A 314 -4.87 9.81 -32.18
C TRP A 314 -4.49 10.79 -31.05
N GLU A 315 -5.51 11.33 -30.38
CA GLU A 315 -5.40 12.39 -29.37
C GLU A 315 -4.42 12.04 -28.24
N ALA A 316 -3.54 13.00 -27.96
CA ALA A 316 -2.44 12.90 -27.02
C ALA A 316 -2.93 12.89 -25.57
N ASP A 317 -2.98 11.71 -24.93
CA ASP A 317 -2.94 11.61 -23.45
C ASP A 317 -2.46 10.25 -22.90
N GLU A 318 -1.87 9.36 -23.70
CA GLU A 318 -1.27 8.10 -23.21
C GLU A 318 0.26 8.17 -23.17
N PRO A 319 0.92 7.94 -22.01
CA PRO A 319 2.38 7.86 -21.97
C PRO A 319 2.88 6.55 -22.59
N LEU A 320 3.94 6.63 -23.40
CA LEU A 320 4.76 5.50 -23.79
C LEU A 320 5.30 4.79 -22.53
N THR A 321 4.82 3.58 -22.26
CA THR A 321 5.23 2.82 -21.07
C THR A 321 6.67 2.29 -21.24
N SER A 322 7.63 2.90 -20.53
CA SER A 322 8.96 2.34 -20.27
C SER A 322 9.08 2.17 -18.75
N VAL A 323 9.09 0.93 -18.26
CA VAL A 323 9.26 0.68 -16.82
C VAL A 323 10.72 0.88 -16.52
N VAL A 324 11.06 1.95 -15.82
CA VAL A 324 12.37 2.07 -15.17
C VAL A 324 12.15 2.10 -13.66
N ALA A 325 12.68 1.12 -12.95
CA ALA A 325 12.80 1.10 -11.51
C ALA A 325 14.27 0.81 -11.18
N ASP A 326 15.05 1.88 -11.08
CA ASP A 326 16.17 1.95 -10.16
C ASP A 326 16.45 3.40 -9.76
N VAL A 327 16.36 3.65 -8.46
CA VAL A 327 16.77 4.86 -7.71
C VAL A 327 16.29 6.20 -8.28
N CYS A 328 15.22 6.74 -7.68
CA CYS A 328 14.90 8.16 -7.57
C CYS A 328 15.38 9.06 -8.72
N HIS A 329 14.68 9.02 -9.86
CA HIS A 329 14.23 10.18 -10.64
C HIS A 329 13.61 9.67 -11.95
N LEU A 330 12.29 9.47 -11.95
CA LEU A 330 11.52 9.26 -13.18
C LEU A 330 10.33 10.18 -13.18
N ASN A 331 10.47 11.27 -13.92
CA ASN A 331 10.01 11.25 -15.30
C ASN A 331 10.78 12.35 -16.04
N SER A 332 11.38 12.02 -17.18
CA SER A 332 11.41 12.96 -18.30
C SER A 332 9.96 13.12 -18.78
N TYR A 333 9.15 13.83 -17.99
CA TYR A 333 8.07 14.60 -18.59
C TYR A 333 8.75 15.70 -19.40
N GLU A 334 8.16 16.12 -20.51
CA GLU A 334 8.36 17.51 -20.88
C GLU A 334 7.83 18.33 -19.71
N LEU A 335 8.73 18.68 -18.79
CA LEU A 335 8.43 19.54 -17.68
C LEU A 335 7.79 20.78 -18.30
N GLY A 336 6.53 21.05 -17.92
CA GLY A 336 5.92 22.33 -18.19
C GLY A 336 6.92 23.42 -17.83
N GLU A 337 7.00 24.48 -18.62
CA GLU A 337 8.06 25.50 -18.53
C GLU A 337 8.38 25.92 -17.08
N ALA A 338 7.36 26.04 -16.25
CA ALA A 338 7.48 26.38 -14.86
C ALA A 338 8.22 25.33 -13.98
N GLU A 339 8.02 24.03 -14.24
CA GLU A 339 8.73 22.97 -13.52
C GLU A 339 10.19 22.86 -13.99
N ARG A 340 10.49 23.14 -15.28
CA ARG A 340 11.87 23.25 -15.77
C ARG A 340 12.62 24.37 -15.06
N LEU A 341 11.98 25.52 -14.94
CA LEU A 341 12.53 26.69 -14.26
C LEU A 341 12.74 26.41 -12.77
N LYS A 342 11.78 25.76 -12.09
CA LYS A 342 11.94 25.32 -10.70
C LYS A 342 13.13 24.38 -10.52
N GLU A 343 13.29 23.37 -11.38
CA GLU A 343 14.41 22.44 -11.28
C GLU A 343 15.77 23.09 -11.58
N ALA A 344 15.81 24.01 -12.55
CA ALA A 344 16.99 24.83 -12.78
C ALA A 344 17.32 25.68 -11.54
N GLY A 345 16.30 26.26 -10.89
CA GLY A 345 16.44 27.02 -9.65
C GLY A 345 16.98 26.15 -8.51
N ASN A 346 16.49 24.90 -8.37
CA ASN A 346 17.01 23.95 -7.38
C ASN A 346 18.48 23.61 -7.60
N ARG A 347 18.92 23.49 -8.87
CA ARG A 347 20.34 23.29 -9.20
C ARG A 347 21.19 24.49 -8.81
N ALA A 348 20.77 25.70 -9.22
CA ALA A 348 21.44 26.95 -8.85
C ALA A 348 21.54 27.12 -7.32
N TYR A 349 20.47 26.79 -6.60
CA TYR A 349 20.46 26.80 -5.13
C TYR A 349 21.48 25.82 -4.53
N GLY A 350 21.56 24.60 -5.09
CA GLY A 350 22.52 23.57 -4.66
C GLY A 350 23.98 23.97 -4.92
N ASP A 351 24.22 24.71 -6.00
CA ASP A 351 25.53 25.26 -6.37
C ASP A 351 25.92 26.50 -5.55
N GLY A 352 25.02 26.99 -4.68
CA GLY A 352 25.23 28.20 -3.87
C GLY A 352 25.00 29.52 -4.62
N ASP A 353 24.53 29.46 -5.87
CA ASP A 353 24.13 30.64 -6.65
C ASP A 353 22.68 31.02 -6.34
N TYR A 354 22.49 31.58 -5.15
CA TYR A 354 21.16 31.92 -4.66
C TYR A 354 20.48 33.04 -5.45
N GLY A 355 21.26 33.95 -6.06
CA GLY A 355 20.73 35.01 -6.93
C GLY A 355 20.06 34.43 -8.17
N HIS A 356 20.77 33.54 -8.87
CA HIS A 356 20.22 32.86 -10.04
C HIS A 356 19.05 31.93 -9.68
N ALA A 357 19.09 31.28 -8.51
CA ALA A 357 17.97 30.49 -8.02
C ALA A 357 16.68 31.33 -7.84
N ILE A 358 16.79 32.54 -7.27
CA ILE A 358 15.66 33.46 -7.08
C ILE A 358 15.03 33.88 -8.42
N GLU A 359 15.86 34.20 -9.41
CA GLU A 359 15.41 34.55 -10.76
C GLU A 359 14.61 33.40 -11.39
N LEU A 360 15.15 32.18 -11.31
CA LEU A 360 14.52 30.99 -11.89
C LEU A 360 13.20 30.62 -11.18
N TYR A 361 13.13 30.71 -9.85
CA TYR A 361 11.86 30.51 -9.13
C TYR A 361 10.84 31.61 -9.42
N THR A 362 11.28 32.84 -9.66
CA THR A 362 10.39 33.94 -10.05
C THR A 362 9.84 33.73 -11.45
N ALA A 363 10.70 33.38 -12.41
CA ALA A 363 10.27 33.01 -13.75
C ALA A 363 9.28 31.84 -13.72
N ALA A 364 9.49 30.83 -12.86
CA ALA A 364 8.57 29.71 -12.70
C ALA A 364 7.17 30.12 -12.18
N LEU A 365 7.07 31.20 -11.39
CA LEU A 365 5.81 31.74 -10.86
C LEU A 365 5.03 32.56 -11.90
N ASP A 366 5.72 33.08 -12.91
CA ASP A 366 5.17 33.94 -13.97
C ASP A 366 4.74 33.16 -15.22
N VAL A 367 5.05 31.87 -15.30
CA VAL A 367 4.56 31.01 -16.39
C VAL A 367 3.03 30.97 -16.39
N PRO A 368 2.37 31.27 -17.53
CA PRO A 368 0.92 31.24 -17.65
C PRO A 368 0.32 29.87 -17.30
N VAL A 369 -0.83 29.89 -16.63
CA VAL A 369 -1.55 28.69 -16.21
C VAL A 369 -2.80 28.54 -17.09
N PRO A 370 -3.00 27.38 -17.76
CA PRO A 370 -4.21 27.12 -18.54
C PRO A 370 -5.47 27.22 -17.67
N LEU A 371 -6.59 27.64 -18.26
CA LEU A 371 -7.84 27.90 -17.51
C LEU A 371 -8.32 26.64 -16.76
N GLU A 372 -8.16 25.47 -17.35
CA GLU A 372 -8.50 24.18 -16.74
C GLU A 372 -7.68 23.84 -15.47
N ALA A 373 -6.47 24.40 -15.32
CA ALA A 373 -5.56 24.10 -14.21
C ALA A 373 -5.63 25.13 -13.06
N VAL A 374 -6.31 26.27 -13.25
CA VAL A 374 -6.33 27.38 -12.26
C VAL A 374 -6.79 26.95 -10.86
N VAL A 375 -7.73 26.00 -10.78
CA VAL A 375 -8.28 25.53 -9.49
C VAL A 375 -7.38 24.53 -8.75
N THR A 376 -6.48 23.85 -9.46
CA THR A 376 -5.52 22.88 -8.91
C THR A 376 -4.10 23.43 -8.79
N GLU A 377 -3.90 24.69 -9.18
CA GLU A 377 -2.60 25.35 -9.29
C GLU A 377 -2.01 25.81 -7.95
N ALA A 378 -2.86 26.03 -6.94
CA ALA A 378 -2.45 26.59 -5.66
C ALA A 378 -1.32 25.82 -4.94
N PRO A 379 -1.32 24.46 -4.87
CA PRO A 379 -0.22 23.70 -4.29
C PRO A 379 1.11 23.91 -5.02
N ARG A 380 1.08 24.00 -6.36
CA ARG A 380 2.28 24.18 -7.19
C ARG A 380 2.94 25.54 -6.92
N ARG A 381 2.16 26.63 -6.95
CA ARG A 381 2.69 27.98 -6.67
C ARG A 381 3.17 28.12 -5.24
N ALA A 382 2.53 27.46 -4.28
CA ALA A 382 2.98 27.47 -2.88
C ALA A 382 4.41 26.90 -2.76
N VAL A 383 4.72 25.79 -3.45
CA VAL A 383 6.07 25.21 -3.47
C VAL A 383 7.09 26.20 -4.05
N HIS A 384 6.79 26.84 -5.17
CA HIS A 384 7.72 27.80 -5.80
C HIS A 384 7.95 29.04 -4.94
N HIS A 385 6.92 29.54 -4.25
CA HIS A 385 7.06 30.60 -3.27
C HIS A 385 7.95 30.19 -2.09
N CYS A 386 7.79 28.97 -1.56
CA CYS A 386 8.63 28.45 -0.48
C CYS A 386 10.09 28.31 -0.91
N ASN A 387 10.36 27.76 -2.11
CA ASN A 387 11.71 27.60 -2.62
C ASN A 387 12.39 28.95 -2.85
N ARG A 388 11.66 29.93 -3.40
CA ARG A 388 12.15 31.30 -3.54
C ARG A 388 12.48 31.94 -2.20
N ALA A 389 11.60 31.78 -1.20
CA ALA A 389 11.85 32.28 0.15
C ALA A 389 13.10 31.64 0.78
N ALA A 390 13.29 30.33 0.60
CA ALA A 390 14.48 29.64 1.05
C ALA A 390 15.76 30.17 0.38
N ALA A 391 15.70 30.47 -0.92
CA ALA A 391 16.81 31.09 -1.66
C ALA A 391 17.16 32.49 -1.11
N TYR A 392 16.17 33.32 -0.77
CA TYR A 392 16.42 34.61 -0.12
C TYR A 392 17.12 34.44 1.24
N LEU A 393 16.65 33.50 2.07
CA LEU A 393 17.25 33.23 3.39
C LEU A 393 18.70 32.74 3.24
N ALA A 394 18.94 31.77 2.36
CA ALA A 394 20.28 31.25 2.12
C ALA A 394 21.23 32.31 1.52
N ARG A 395 20.71 33.19 0.66
CA ARG A 395 21.47 34.34 0.13
C ARG A 395 21.91 35.30 1.22
N ALA A 396 21.05 35.54 2.21
CA ALA A 396 21.36 36.42 3.35
C ALA A 396 22.44 35.81 4.27
N ASP A 397 22.43 34.48 4.44
CA ASP A 397 23.36 33.77 5.32
C ASP A 397 24.71 33.42 4.65
N ALA A 398 24.86 33.66 3.34
CA ALA A 398 26.06 33.30 2.59
C ALA A 398 27.30 34.15 3.00
N PRO A 399 28.53 33.60 2.98
CA PRO A 399 29.76 34.32 3.36
C PRO A 399 30.10 35.55 2.51
N HIS A 400 29.48 35.65 1.33
CA HIS A 400 29.54 36.79 0.41
C HIS A 400 28.14 37.39 0.15
N GLY A 401 27.17 37.09 1.02
CA GLY A 401 25.81 37.57 0.96
C GLY A 401 25.75 39.11 0.99
N LEU A 402 24.86 39.65 0.19
CA LEU A 402 24.67 41.09 0.04
C LEU A 402 24.42 41.72 1.42
N SER A 403 25.22 42.73 1.77
CA SER A 403 24.99 43.51 2.99
C SER A 403 23.62 44.20 2.92
N PRO A 404 22.94 44.42 4.06
CA PRO A 404 21.65 45.10 4.06
C PRO A 404 21.69 46.42 3.27
N GLY A 405 20.81 46.57 2.27
CA GLY A 405 20.71 47.77 1.43
C GLY A 405 21.46 47.73 0.09
N VAL A 406 22.07 46.60 -0.30
CA VAL A 406 22.65 46.43 -1.66
C VAL A 406 21.61 45.86 -2.62
N PHE A 407 21.52 46.44 -3.82
CA PHE A 407 20.58 46.06 -4.88
C PHE A 407 21.26 45.16 -5.92
N ASP A 408 20.63 44.06 -6.28
CA ASP A 408 20.97 43.28 -7.48
C ASP A 408 19.73 43.04 -8.36
N ALA A 409 19.94 42.39 -9.51
CA ALA A 409 18.87 42.08 -10.47
C ALA A 409 17.78 41.15 -9.91
N ALA A 410 18.06 40.44 -8.80
CA ALA A 410 17.15 39.52 -8.13
C ALA A 410 16.33 40.19 -7.01
N GLY A 411 16.46 41.51 -6.82
CA GLY A 411 15.62 42.30 -5.92
C GLY A 411 16.19 42.47 -4.50
N LEU A 412 15.52 43.33 -3.72
CA LEU A 412 15.90 43.69 -2.34
C LEU A 412 15.88 42.47 -1.40
N LEU A 413 16.91 42.36 -0.56
CA LEU A 413 16.78 41.76 0.77
C LEU A 413 16.21 42.80 1.74
#